data_AF-A0AAX4KI70-F1
#
_entry.id   AF-A0AAX4KI70-F1
#
_cell.length_a   1.000
_cell.length_b   1.000
_cell.length_c   1.000
_cell.angle_alpha   90.00
_cell.angle_beta   90.00
_cell.angle_gamma   90.00
#
_symmetry.space_group_name_H-M   'P 1'
#
loop_
_entity.id
_entity.type
_entity.pdbx_description
1 polymer ?
#
loop_
_entity_poly.entity_id
_entity_poly.type
_entity_poly.pdbx_seq_one_letter_code
_entity_poly.pdbx_strand_id
1 'polypeptide(L)'
;MPLVDYDSSSASEAEHEDQEPIQDGCIGVQGTKRLGKEVAWVRPSKRPKKLPSLPDAFETAPKDDPSLHQGRRRTRPYVDGEYNAHVYLSLKPSSGLRAVLEEILRSIQDELPNHTIQSLLSSLHISLTHPLPLRRDQILPFRNSLAGRLKTVNKFKLSFASEMKIYYNRLSGGEEGSGGRAFLALRVGAGAKEIEGILDKVIHPLLDIHHLPKYHEDPEFHTSFGWTLLNQKEDEGDGEVKGEDTPGLPSDRNTIDQSTSNSSSVSKFQHTPFSSDLIERINTKYQDAILQKQPKGGWGVDNVHLKVSKEVHVLGLGPDKML
;
A
#
# COMPACT_ATOMS: atom_id res chain seq x y z
N MET A 1 44.84 10.25 -14.85
CA MET A 1 44.60 11.01 -13.60
C MET A 1 44.47 9.97 -12.49
N PRO A 2 45.43 9.91 -11.56
CA PRO A 2 45.61 8.78 -10.65
C PRO A 2 44.59 8.75 -9.51
N LEU A 3 44.38 7.52 -9.04
CA LEU A 3 43.63 7.08 -7.88
C LEU A 3 44.21 7.73 -6.60
N VAL A 4 43.34 8.23 -5.73
CA VAL A 4 43.76 8.83 -4.45
C VAL A 4 43.50 7.79 -3.36
N ASP A 5 44.57 7.17 -2.87
CA ASP A 5 44.57 6.32 -1.69
C ASP A 5 44.61 7.21 -0.44
N TYR A 6 43.70 6.96 0.51
CA TYR A 6 43.74 7.56 1.83
C TYR A 6 44.12 6.48 2.84
N ASP A 7 45.40 6.45 3.18
CA ASP A 7 45.90 5.87 4.42
C ASP A 7 46.17 7.01 5.39
N SER A 8 45.54 6.98 6.57
CA SER A 8 46.01 7.76 7.72
C SER A 8 45.67 7.01 9.00
N SER A 9 46.76 6.56 9.61
CA SER A 9 46.85 5.88 10.89
C SER A 9 46.98 6.89 12.04
N SER A 10 46.54 6.43 13.22
CA SER A 10 47.11 6.73 14.55
C SER A 10 46.90 8.12 15.18
N ALA A 11 46.14 8.17 16.29
CA ALA A 11 46.69 8.52 17.61
C ALA A 11 45.64 8.32 18.74
N SER A 12 46.12 7.64 19.78
CA SER A 12 45.67 7.42 21.15
C SER A 12 45.52 8.74 21.95
N GLU A 13 44.94 8.93 23.14
CA GLU A 13 44.68 8.15 24.37
C GLU A 13 43.59 8.84 25.23
N ALA A 14 43.04 8.05 26.16
CA ALA A 14 42.75 8.34 27.57
C ALA A 14 41.63 9.29 28.03
N GLU A 15 41.09 8.83 29.16
CA GLU A 15 39.90 9.12 29.91
C GLU A 15 40.09 10.28 30.90
N HIS A 16 39.00 10.89 31.37
CA HIS A 16 38.89 11.36 32.76
C HIS A 16 37.42 11.57 33.15
N GLU A 17 36.99 10.77 34.12
CA GLU A 17 35.82 11.02 35.00
C GLU A 17 36.16 12.14 36.00
N ASP A 18 35.15 12.91 36.41
CA ASP A 18 34.99 13.35 37.80
C ASP A 18 33.55 13.87 38.03
N GLN A 19 32.85 13.22 38.97
CA GLN A 19 31.65 13.71 39.65
C GLN A 19 32.06 14.27 41.01
N GLU A 20 31.32 15.26 41.53
CA GLU A 20 30.73 15.28 42.89
C GLU A 20 30.01 16.65 43.18
N PRO A 21 29.10 16.72 44.18
CA PRO A 21 27.91 17.59 44.23
C PRO A 21 28.00 18.74 45.26
N ILE A 22 26.88 19.46 45.53
CA ILE A 22 26.36 19.88 46.88
C ILE A 22 25.24 20.97 46.82
N GLN A 23 24.07 20.59 47.38
CA GLN A 23 23.10 21.25 48.30
C GLN A 23 22.37 22.60 48.05
N ASP A 24 21.04 22.50 48.21
CA ASP A 24 20.05 23.27 49.01
C ASP A 24 20.23 24.76 49.35
N GLY A 25 19.12 25.50 49.21
CA GLY A 25 18.91 26.78 49.89
C GLY A 25 17.71 27.60 49.41
N CYS A 26 16.51 27.31 49.92
CA CYS A 26 15.34 28.19 49.85
C CYS A 26 15.42 29.31 50.90
N ILE A 27 15.36 30.59 50.51
CA ILE A 27 14.89 31.69 51.37
C ILE A 27 14.14 32.73 50.53
N GLY A 28 12.88 32.99 50.89
CA GLY A 28 12.09 34.10 50.38
C GLY A 28 12.28 35.37 51.20
N VAL A 29 12.10 36.53 50.57
CA VAL A 29 11.82 37.80 51.25
C VAL A 29 10.80 38.59 50.44
N GLN A 30 9.75 39.04 51.13
CA GLN A 30 8.65 39.85 50.64
C GLN A 30 9.03 41.33 50.51
N GLY A 31 8.47 41.99 49.50
CA GLY A 31 7.87 43.33 49.62
C GLY A 31 8.75 44.55 49.33
N THR A 32 8.46 45.26 48.23
CA THR A 32 8.03 46.67 48.29
C THR A 32 7.46 47.12 46.93
N LYS A 33 6.25 47.69 46.98
CA LYS A 33 5.58 48.38 45.86
C LYS A 33 6.33 49.67 45.55
N ARG A 34 6.75 49.88 44.29
CA ARG A 34 6.94 51.22 43.72
C ARG A 34 6.39 51.28 42.30
N LEU A 35 5.46 52.22 42.13
CA LEU A 35 4.78 52.60 40.90
C LEU A 35 5.80 53.31 39.99
N GLY A 36 6.07 52.77 38.80
CA GLY A 36 7.00 53.33 37.82
C GLY A 36 6.43 53.18 36.42
N LYS A 37 6.29 54.31 35.73
CA LYS A 37 5.71 54.50 34.39
C LYS A 37 6.13 53.44 33.37
N GLU A 38 5.14 52.84 32.75
CA GLU A 38 5.24 51.98 31.57
C GLU A 38 5.72 52.83 30.37
N VAL A 39 6.95 52.60 29.91
CA VAL A 39 7.41 53.07 28.61
C VAL A 39 7.39 51.85 27.70
N ALA A 40 6.36 51.77 26.86
CA ALA A 40 6.18 50.71 25.89
C ALA A 40 7.33 50.74 24.86
N TRP A 41 8.31 49.87 25.03
CA TRP A 41 9.27 49.58 23.98
C TRP A 41 8.61 48.66 22.96
N VAL A 42 8.05 49.24 21.89
CA VAL A 42 7.51 48.48 20.76
C VAL A 42 8.67 47.73 20.10
N ARG A 43 8.74 46.41 20.31
CA ARG A 43 9.63 45.53 19.55
C ARG A 43 9.06 45.41 18.14
N PRO A 44 9.77 45.82 17.06
CA PRO A 44 9.27 45.62 15.71
C PRO A 44 9.21 44.12 15.45
N SER A 45 8.02 43.61 15.14
CA SER A 45 7.82 42.22 14.75
C SER A 45 8.53 41.99 13.42
N LYS A 46 9.71 41.37 13.46
CA LYS A 46 10.35 40.84 12.26
C LYS A 46 9.47 39.69 11.77
N ARG A 47 8.62 39.96 10.77
CA ARG A 47 7.92 38.91 10.03
C ARG A 47 8.98 37.91 9.55
N PRO A 48 8.80 36.60 9.72
CA PRO A 48 9.74 35.63 9.16
C PRO A 48 9.77 35.86 7.65
N LYS A 49 10.96 36.15 7.11
CA LYS A 49 11.16 36.25 5.67
C LYS A 49 10.77 34.90 5.08
N LYS A 50 9.74 34.88 4.23
CA LYS A 50 9.39 33.68 3.48
C LYS A 50 10.60 33.29 2.65
N LEU A 51 10.96 32.01 2.68
CA LEU A 51 12.02 31.46 1.85
C LEU A 51 11.70 31.81 0.37
N PRO A 52 12.72 32.12 -0.44
CA PRO A 52 12.51 32.34 -1.87
C PRO A 52 11.87 31.09 -2.48
N SER A 53 10.88 31.28 -3.36
CA SER A 53 10.30 30.18 -4.13
C SER A 53 11.40 29.55 -4.98
N LEU A 54 11.39 28.22 -5.09
CA LEU A 54 12.30 27.53 -6.00
C LEU A 54 12.02 27.99 -7.44
N PRO A 55 13.04 28.17 -8.28
CA PRO A 55 12.85 28.47 -9.69
C PRO A 55 12.00 27.39 -10.38
N ASP A 56 11.13 27.76 -11.32
CA ASP A 56 10.26 26.82 -12.06
C ASP A 56 11.03 25.72 -12.80
N ALA A 57 12.33 25.88 -13.00
CA ALA A 57 13.22 24.87 -13.54
C ALA A 57 13.46 23.66 -12.60
N PHE A 58 13.12 23.77 -11.32
CA PHE A 58 13.16 22.65 -10.37
C PHE A 58 11.79 21.97 -10.35
N GLU A 59 11.64 20.94 -11.17
CA GLU A 59 10.49 20.03 -11.10
C GLU A 59 10.48 19.34 -9.73
N THR A 60 9.44 19.58 -8.93
CA THR A 60 9.37 19.15 -7.53
C THR A 60 8.92 17.69 -7.34
N ALA A 61 8.44 17.03 -8.40
CA ALA A 61 8.14 15.60 -8.42
C ALA A 61 8.03 15.08 -9.87
N PRO A 62 8.37 13.80 -10.14
CA PRO A 62 8.10 13.17 -11.43
C PRO A 62 6.59 13.18 -11.73
N LYS A 63 6.20 13.65 -12.92
CA LYS A 63 4.81 13.60 -13.39
C LYS A 63 4.42 12.15 -13.70
N ASP A 64 3.39 11.63 -13.03
CA ASP A 64 2.86 10.27 -13.27
C ASP A 64 2.12 10.25 -14.62
N ASP A 65 2.65 9.51 -15.60
CA ASP A 65 2.01 9.30 -16.90
C ASP A 65 1.38 7.89 -16.94
N PRO A 66 0.03 7.78 -16.86
CA PRO A 66 -0.66 6.49 -16.88
C PRO A 66 -0.40 5.67 -18.14
N SER A 67 -0.05 6.30 -19.27
CA SER A 67 0.21 5.59 -20.53
C SER A 67 1.44 4.67 -20.44
N LEU A 68 2.45 5.07 -19.66
CA LEU A 68 3.65 4.26 -19.36
C LEU A 68 3.34 3.03 -18.50
N HIS A 69 2.13 2.95 -17.96
CA HIS A 69 1.72 1.93 -17.00
C HIS A 69 0.42 1.23 -17.42
N GLN A 70 0.12 1.11 -18.72
CA GLN A 70 -1.10 0.44 -19.20
C GLN A 70 -2.38 1.07 -18.64
N GLY A 71 -2.41 2.40 -18.54
CA GLY A 71 -3.50 3.19 -17.97
C GLY A 71 -3.58 3.16 -16.44
N ARG A 72 -2.60 2.55 -15.76
CA ARG A 72 -2.58 2.44 -14.30
C ARG A 72 -2.18 3.77 -13.66
N ARG A 73 -3.12 4.40 -12.94
CA ARG A 73 -2.80 5.51 -12.03
C ARG A 73 -2.16 5.02 -10.73
N ARG A 74 -1.14 5.71 -10.22
CA ARG A 74 -0.55 5.39 -8.91
C ARG A 74 -1.54 5.71 -7.79
N THR A 75 -1.70 4.81 -6.81
CA THR A 75 -2.64 4.99 -5.69
C THR A 75 -2.08 5.84 -4.55
N ARG A 76 -0.74 5.92 -4.43
CA ARG A 76 -0.02 6.83 -3.53
C ARG A 76 0.93 7.68 -4.38
N PRO A 77 1.09 8.99 -4.15
CA PRO A 77 2.04 9.80 -4.91
C PRO A 77 3.49 9.30 -4.76
N TYR A 78 4.37 9.72 -5.67
CA TYR A 78 5.81 9.55 -5.47
C TYR A 78 6.28 10.41 -4.31
N VAL A 79 7.07 9.84 -3.42
CA VAL A 79 7.72 10.54 -2.31
C VAL A 79 9.20 10.27 -2.43
N ASP A 80 10.01 11.34 -2.42
CA ASP A 80 11.44 11.20 -2.60
C ASP A 80 12.09 10.43 -1.44
N GLY A 81 12.99 9.51 -1.78
CA GLY A 81 13.63 8.61 -0.83
C GLY A 81 12.76 7.45 -0.32
N GLU A 82 11.50 7.32 -0.75
CA GLU A 82 10.65 6.15 -0.48
C GLU A 82 10.76 5.10 -1.59
N TYR A 83 11.23 3.91 -1.21
CA TYR A 83 11.32 2.74 -2.07
C TYR A 83 10.12 1.84 -1.79
N ASN A 84 9.28 1.64 -2.80
CA ASN A 84 8.13 0.74 -2.69
C ASN A 84 8.61 -0.70 -2.54
N ALA A 85 8.32 -1.30 -1.39
CA ALA A 85 8.60 -2.69 -1.09
C ALA A 85 7.31 -3.51 -0.97
N HIS A 86 7.40 -4.81 -1.23
CA HIS A 86 6.27 -5.73 -1.15
C HIS A 86 6.76 -7.15 -0.83
N VAL A 87 6.15 -7.78 0.17
CA VAL A 87 6.43 -9.16 0.56
C VAL A 87 5.33 -10.07 0.03
N TYR A 88 5.70 -11.15 -0.66
CA TYR A 88 4.75 -12.06 -1.30
C TYR A 88 5.31 -13.48 -1.46
N LEU A 89 4.42 -14.45 -1.67
CA LEU A 89 4.77 -15.77 -2.18
C LEU A 89 4.71 -15.77 -3.70
N SER A 90 5.70 -16.35 -4.37
CA SER A 90 5.73 -16.48 -5.83
C SER A 90 5.48 -17.93 -6.23
N LEU A 91 4.54 -18.14 -7.16
CA LEU A 91 4.09 -19.46 -7.59
C LEU A 91 4.10 -19.54 -9.11
N LYS A 92 4.65 -20.63 -9.64
CA LYS A 92 4.61 -20.92 -11.07
C LYS A 92 3.41 -21.82 -11.36
N PRO A 93 2.44 -21.40 -12.21
CA PRO A 93 1.34 -22.28 -12.57
C PRO A 93 1.85 -23.47 -13.38
N SER A 94 1.23 -24.64 -13.20
CA SER A 94 1.47 -25.79 -14.08
C SER A 94 1.04 -25.44 -15.50
N SER A 95 1.60 -26.10 -16.53
CA SER A 95 1.19 -25.87 -17.91
C SER A 95 -0.30 -26.12 -18.13
N GLY A 96 -0.85 -27.16 -17.49
CA GLY A 96 -2.27 -27.48 -17.53
C GLY A 96 -3.14 -26.40 -16.88
N LEU A 97 -2.78 -25.93 -15.67
CA LEU A 97 -3.54 -24.88 -15.00
C LEU A 97 -3.45 -23.57 -15.79
N ARG A 98 -2.25 -23.23 -16.28
CA ARG A 98 -2.05 -22.04 -17.10
C ARG A 98 -2.97 -22.04 -18.32
N ALA A 99 -3.08 -23.16 -19.04
CA ALA A 99 -3.96 -23.27 -20.20
C ALA A 99 -5.44 -23.02 -19.85
N VAL A 100 -5.92 -23.58 -18.73
CA VAL A 100 -7.29 -23.34 -18.25
C VAL A 100 -7.50 -21.86 -17.90
N LEU A 101 -6.54 -21.24 -17.19
CA LEU A 101 -6.64 -19.83 -16.84
C LEU A 101 -6.57 -18.92 -18.07
N GLU A 102 -5.77 -19.25 -19.08
CA GLU A 102 -5.76 -18.53 -20.36
C GLU A 102 -7.13 -18.61 -21.06
N GLU A 103 -7.78 -19.77 -21.03
CA GLU A 103 -9.11 -19.95 -21.61
C GLU A 103 -10.17 -19.12 -20.87
N ILE A 104 -10.11 -19.08 -19.53
CA ILE A 104 -10.99 -18.23 -18.72
C ILE A 104 -10.80 -16.75 -19.09
N LEU A 105 -9.56 -16.28 -19.19
CA LEU A 105 -9.28 -14.89 -19.57
C LEU A 105 -9.84 -14.56 -20.95
N ARG A 106 -9.76 -15.48 -21.92
CA ARG A 106 -10.37 -15.32 -23.26
C ARG A 106 -11.89 -15.28 -23.19
N SER A 107 -12.51 -16.22 -22.47
CA SER A 107 -13.97 -16.27 -22.31
C SER A 107 -14.52 -14.99 -21.70
N ILE A 108 -13.81 -14.41 -20.71
CA ILE A 108 -14.21 -13.16 -20.08
C ILE A 108 -13.97 -11.96 -21.01
N GLN A 109 -12.89 -11.97 -21.79
CA GLN A 109 -12.63 -10.93 -22.79
C GLN A 109 -13.73 -10.90 -23.87
N ASP A 110 -14.25 -12.06 -24.27
CA ASP A 110 -15.35 -12.17 -25.25
C ASP A 110 -16.67 -11.63 -24.68
N GLU A 111 -16.95 -11.85 -23.39
CA GLU A 111 -18.14 -11.32 -22.71
C GLU A 111 -18.03 -9.83 -22.34
N LEU A 112 -16.82 -9.31 -22.19
CA LEU A 112 -16.52 -7.92 -21.83
C LEU A 112 -15.70 -7.20 -22.91
N PRO A 113 -16.24 -6.98 -24.12
CA PRO A 113 -15.48 -6.42 -25.25
C PRO A 113 -14.99 -4.98 -25.01
N ASN A 114 -15.63 -4.25 -24.09
CA ASN A 114 -15.27 -2.87 -23.74
C ASN A 114 -14.15 -2.78 -22.68
N HIS A 115 -13.67 -3.92 -22.16
CA HIS A 115 -12.63 -3.97 -21.15
C HIS A 115 -11.45 -4.80 -21.65
N THR A 116 -10.24 -4.27 -21.58
CA THR A 116 -9.03 -5.02 -21.92
C THR A 116 -8.58 -5.85 -20.73
N ILE A 117 -8.76 -7.17 -20.82
CA ILE A 117 -8.31 -8.12 -19.80
C ILE A 117 -6.82 -8.41 -19.98
N GLN A 118 -6.03 -8.03 -18.98
CA GLN A 118 -4.58 -8.22 -18.95
C GLN A 118 -4.21 -9.49 -18.19
N SER A 119 -3.29 -10.29 -18.74
CA SER A 119 -2.85 -11.56 -18.14
C SER A 119 -1.72 -11.38 -17.11
N LEU A 120 -1.77 -12.16 -16.03
CA LEU A 120 -0.74 -12.26 -14.99
C LEU A 120 -0.16 -13.69 -14.87
N LEU A 121 -0.30 -14.50 -15.93
CA LEU A 121 0.04 -15.93 -15.90
C LEU A 121 1.54 -16.26 -16.02
N SER A 122 2.40 -15.25 -16.16
CA SER A 122 3.85 -15.44 -16.15
C SER A 122 4.37 -15.83 -14.76
N SER A 123 3.78 -15.26 -13.71
CA SER A 123 4.07 -15.60 -12.32
C SER A 123 2.87 -15.23 -11.45
N LEU A 124 2.33 -16.22 -10.75
CA LEU A 124 1.28 -16.03 -9.75
C LEU A 124 1.92 -15.55 -8.45
N HIS A 125 1.22 -14.69 -7.71
CA HIS A 125 1.71 -14.22 -6.41
C HIS A 125 0.59 -14.08 -5.39
N ILE A 126 0.93 -14.35 -4.13
CA ILE A 126 0.06 -14.15 -2.98
C ILE A 126 0.71 -13.09 -2.10
N SER A 127 0.05 -11.94 -1.97
CA SER A 127 0.55 -10.82 -1.18
C SER A 127 0.51 -11.15 0.32
N LEU A 128 1.56 -10.77 1.04
CA LEU A 128 1.66 -10.91 2.50
C LEU A 128 1.76 -9.55 3.20
N THR A 129 1.94 -8.48 2.44
CA THR A 129 1.94 -7.11 2.94
C THR A 129 1.19 -6.19 1.99
N HIS A 130 0.76 -5.03 2.49
CA HIS A 130 0.51 -3.89 1.62
C HIS A 130 1.83 -3.41 0.99
N PRO A 131 1.78 -2.51 -0.02
CA PRO A 131 2.97 -1.77 -0.44
C PRO A 131 3.57 -1.02 0.75
N LEU A 132 4.84 -1.30 1.04
CA LEU A 132 5.57 -0.75 2.18
C LEU A 132 6.48 0.40 1.69
N PRO A 133 6.41 1.59 2.30
CA PRO A 133 7.34 2.68 2.01
C PRO A 133 8.63 2.49 2.83
N LEU A 134 9.67 1.87 2.25
CA LEU A 134 10.97 1.73 2.92
C LEU A 134 11.93 2.85 2.50
N ARG A 135 12.69 3.40 3.45
CA ARG A 135 13.85 4.25 3.12
C ARG A 135 15.07 3.41 2.78
N ARG A 136 16.03 4.00 2.05
CA ARG A 136 17.22 3.29 1.54
C ARG A 136 18.01 2.59 2.65
N ASP A 137 18.20 3.26 3.76
CA ASP A 137 18.88 2.78 4.98
C ASP A 137 18.12 1.65 5.68
N GLN A 138 16.79 1.59 5.53
CA GLN A 138 15.94 0.57 6.14
C GLN A 138 15.88 -0.74 5.34
N ILE A 139 16.20 -0.72 4.03
CA ILE A 139 16.04 -1.88 3.13
C ILE A 139 16.84 -3.10 3.62
N LEU A 140 18.15 -2.93 3.86
CA LEU A 140 19.02 -4.04 4.26
C LEU A 140 18.69 -4.58 5.67
N PRO A 141 18.50 -3.73 6.70
CA PRO A 141 18.03 -4.17 8.01
C PRO A 141 16.70 -4.95 7.94
N PHE A 142 15.72 -4.42 7.21
CA PHE A 142 14.41 -5.06 7.04
C PHE A 142 14.55 -6.44 6.39
N ARG A 143 15.29 -6.53 5.27
CA ARG A 143 15.55 -7.80 4.56
C ARG A 143 16.21 -8.82 5.47
N ASN A 144 17.25 -8.45 6.21
CA ASN A 144 18.01 -9.37 7.05
C ASN A 144 17.18 -9.85 8.25
N SER A 145 16.41 -8.94 8.87
CA SER A 145 15.48 -9.29 9.95
C SER A 145 14.39 -10.24 9.46
N LEU A 146 13.79 -9.96 8.30
CA LEU A 146 12.81 -10.84 7.66
C LEU A 146 13.41 -12.21 7.38
N ALA A 147 14.59 -12.27 6.74
CA ALA A 147 15.28 -13.52 6.43
C ALA A 147 15.58 -14.36 7.69
N GLY A 148 16.07 -13.72 8.76
CA GLY A 148 16.36 -14.42 10.02
C GLY A 148 15.11 -15.01 10.66
N ARG A 149 14.00 -14.27 10.66
CA ARG A 149 12.73 -14.75 11.25
C ARG A 149 12.09 -15.87 10.43
N LEU A 150 12.17 -15.82 9.11
CA LEU A 150 11.63 -16.86 8.22
C LEU A 150 12.28 -18.23 8.41
N LYS A 151 13.51 -18.29 8.95
CA LYS A 151 14.15 -19.58 9.30
C LYS A 151 13.41 -20.37 10.38
N THR A 152 12.57 -19.70 11.18
CA THR A 152 11.75 -20.34 12.23
C THR A 152 10.45 -20.94 11.70
N VAL A 153 10.10 -20.64 10.45
CA VAL A 153 8.86 -21.09 9.82
C VAL A 153 9.12 -22.36 9.03
N ASN A 154 8.30 -23.38 9.24
CA ASN A 154 8.39 -24.61 8.45
C ASN A 154 7.89 -24.38 7.02
N LYS A 155 8.54 -25.08 6.09
CA LYS A 155 8.07 -25.23 4.72
C LYS A 155 6.71 -25.92 4.72
N PHE A 156 5.83 -25.53 3.80
CA PHE A 156 4.46 -26.03 3.77
C PHE A 156 3.99 -26.23 2.32
N LYS A 157 2.80 -26.80 2.18
CA LYS A 157 2.14 -27.01 0.89
C LYS A 157 0.94 -26.10 0.77
N LEU A 158 0.71 -25.62 -0.44
CA LEU A 158 -0.39 -24.71 -0.75
C LEU A 158 -1.18 -25.21 -1.95
N SER A 159 -2.49 -25.01 -1.94
CA SER A 159 -3.36 -25.18 -3.11
C SER A 159 -4.37 -24.04 -3.20
N PHE A 160 -4.99 -23.88 -4.36
CA PHE A 160 -6.05 -22.91 -4.58
C PHE A 160 -7.43 -23.58 -4.50
N ALA A 161 -8.42 -22.80 -4.09
CA ALA A 161 -9.81 -23.12 -4.34
C ALA A 161 -10.08 -23.14 -5.86
N SER A 162 -11.10 -23.89 -6.26
CA SER A 162 -11.53 -24.01 -7.66
C SER A 162 -12.35 -22.83 -8.15
N GLU A 163 -13.03 -22.13 -7.25
CA GLU A 163 -13.85 -20.97 -7.57
C GLU A 163 -13.01 -19.72 -7.77
N MET A 164 -13.25 -19.04 -8.90
CA MET A 164 -12.76 -17.71 -9.18
C MET A 164 -13.58 -16.65 -8.44
N LYS A 165 -12.90 -15.61 -7.97
CA LYS A 165 -13.50 -14.40 -7.38
C LYS A 165 -12.91 -13.16 -8.04
N ILE A 166 -13.69 -12.08 -8.04
CA ILE A 166 -13.24 -10.76 -8.46
C ILE A 166 -12.89 -9.93 -7.22
N TYR A 167 -11.71 -9.31 -7.24
CA TYR A 167 -11.28 -8.35 -6.22
C TYR A 167 -11.13 -6.97 -6.84
N TYR A 168 -11.56 -5.94 -6.13
CA TYR A 168 -11.43 -4.58 -6.60
C TYR A 168 -10.40 -3.81 -5.80
N ASN A 169 -9.55 -3.08 -6.50
CA ASN A 169 -8.57 -2.22 -5.84
C ASN A 169 -9.27 -1.07 -5.10
N ARG A 170 -8.72 -0.69 -3.95
CA ARG A 170 -9.23 0.40 -3.12
C ARG A 170 -8.16 1.49 -2.97
N LEU A 171 -8.56 2.76 -3.07
CA LEU A 171 -7.73 3.89 -2.64
C LEU A 171 -7.84 4.07 -1.13
N SER A 172 -6.79 4.58 -0.47
CA SER A 172 -6.85 4.89 0.96
C SER A 172 -8.04 5.79 1.28
N GLY A 173 -8.93 5.32 2.16
CA GLY A 173 -10.16 6.04 2.55
C GLY A 173 -11.30 6.00 1.53
N GLY A 174 -11.14 5.32 0.39
CA GLY A 174 -12.19 5.16 -0.62
C GLY A 174 -12.98 3.86 -0.50
N GLU A 175 -14.12 3.79 -1.18
CA GLU A 175 -14.93 2.58 -1.32
C GLU A 175 -14.22 1.51 -2.17
N GLU A 176 -14.71 0.28 -2.13
CA GLU A 176 -14.26 -0.79 -3.02
C GLU A 176 -14.40 -0.38 -4.50
N GLY A 177 -13.38 -0.62 -5.33
CA GLY A 177 -13.36 -0.18 -6.73
C GLY A 177 -12.83 1.24 -6.96
N SER A 178 -12.67 2.05 -5.92
CA SER A 178 -12.09 3.41 -6.02
C SER A 178 -10.67 3.42 -6.62
N GLY A 179 -9.93 2.31 -6.50
CA GLY A 179 -8.61 2.13 -7.10
C GLY A 179 -8.62 1.89 -8.62
N GLY A 180 -9.79 1.88 -9.25
CA GLY A 180 -9.97 1.85 -10.70
C GLY A 180 -9.57 0.53 -11.37
N ARG A 181 -9.44 -0.56 -10.62
CA ARG A 181 -9.02 -1.87 -11.13
C ARG A 181 -9.83 -3.00 -10.52
N ALA A 182 -10.07 -4.01 -11.33
CA ALA A 182 -10.58 -5.30 -10.90
C ALA A 182 -9.56 -6.39 -11.24
N PHE A 183 -9.47 -7.41 -10.39
CA PHE A 183 -8.56 -8.53 -10.49
C PHE A 183 -9.35 -9.84 -10.49
N LEU A 184 -9.04 -10.70 -11.44
CA LEU A 184 -9.53 -12.07 -11.49
C LEU A 184 -8.58 -12.94 -10.71
N ALA A 185 -9.09 -13.63 -9.70
CA ALA A 185 -8.24 -14.32 -8.75
C ALA A 185 -8.78 -15.68 -8.30
N LEU A 186 -7.85 -16.53 -7.88
CA LEU A 186 -8.13 -17.77 -7.17
C LEU A 186 -7.74 -17.61 -5.71
N ARG A 187 -8.61 -18.05 -4.81
CA ARG A 187 -8.37 -18.01 -3.36
C ARG A 187 -7.44 -19.13 -2.95
N VAL A 188 -6.64 -18.90 -1.92
CA VAL A 188 -5.89 -19.98 -1.27
C VAL A 188 -6.88 -20.90 -0.57
N GLY A 189 -6.77 -22.19 -0.84
CA GLY A 189 -7.49 -23.25 -0.14
C GLY A 189 -6.62 -23.79 0.99
N ALA A 190 -5.93 -24.91 0.73
CA ALA A 190 -4.95 -25.44 1.68
C ALA A 190 -3.72 -24.51 1.74
N GLY A 191 -3.15 -24.33 2.94
CA GLY A 191 -2.00 -23.45 3.16
C GLY A 191 -2.34 -22.09 3.78
N ALA A 192 -3.62 -21.73 3.91
CA ALA A 192 -4.03 -20.43 4.46
C ALA A 192 -3.57 -20.23 5.92
N LYS A 193 -3.74 -21.25 6.77
CA LYS A 193 -3.33 -21.22 8.19
C LYS A 193 -1.82 -21.05 8.35
N GLU A 194 -1.04 -21.66 7.47
CA GLU A 194 0.41 -21.52 7.46
C GLU A 194 0.81 -20.10 7.07
N ILE A 195 0.10 -19.48 6.11
CA ILE A 195 0.31 -18.07 5.76
C ILE A 195 -0.08 -17.15 6.92
N GLU A 196 -1.22 -17.36 7.58
CA GLU A 196 -1.61 -16.63 8.79
C GLU A 196 -0.53 -16.75 9.87
N GLY A 197 0.01 -17.95 10.07
CA GLY A 197 1.13 -18.18 10.98
C GLY A 197 2.38 -17.37 10.61
N ILE A 198 2.67 -17.17 9.31
CA ILE A 198 3.75 -16.29 8.85
C ILE A 198 3.41 -14.83 9.15
N LEU A 199 2.17 -14.40 8.92
CA LEU A 199 1.74 -13.05 9.24
C LEU A 199 1.95 -12.75 10.72
N ASP A 200 1.40 -13.57 11.60
CA ASP A 200 1.36 -13.30 13.04
C ASP A 200 2.72 -13.45 13.71
N LYS A 201 3.53 -14.44 13.30
CA LYS A 201 4.82 -14.72 13.96
C LYS A 201 5.98 -13.94 13.37
N VAL A 202 5.89 -13.55 12.10
CA VAL A 202 7.02 -12.97 11.36
C VAL A 202 6.70 -11.58 10.85
N ILE A 203 5.67 -11.43 10.01
CA ILE A 203 5.45 -10.20 9.24
C ILE A 203 4.89 -9.08 10.12
N HIS A 204 3.78 -9.28 10.83
CA HIS A 204 3.19 -8.25 11.69
C HIS A 204 4.15 -7.75 12.79
N PRO A 205 4.87 -8.62 13.53
CA PRO A 205 5.86 -8.15 14.49
C PRO A 205 7.01 -7.38 13.84
N LEU A 206 7.44 -7.76 12.64
CA LEU A 206 8.47 -7.04 11.90
C LEU A 206 7.96 -5.65 11.47
N LEU A 207 6.75 -5.57 10.94
CA LEU A 207 6.13 -4.30 10.54
C LEU A 207 5.96 -3.36 11.74
N ASP A 208 5.58 -3.88 12.91
CA ASP A 208 5.46 -3.10 14.15
C ASP A 208 6.79 -2.47 14.57
N ILE A 209 7.89 -3.24 14.55
CA ILE A 209 9.25 -2.75 14.88
C ILE A 209 9.67 -1.62 13.93
N HIS A 210 9.26 -1.68 12.67
CA HIS A 210 9.59 -0.68 11.66
C HIS A 210 8.53 0.42 11.52
N HIS A 211 7.49 0.44 12.37
CA HIS A 211 6.36 1.37 12.30
C HIS A 211 5.68 1.41 10.93
N LEU A 212 5.54 0.24 10.29
CA LEU A 212 4.91 0.06 8.99
C LEU A 212 3.47 -0.45 9.15
N PRO A 213 2.57 -0.17 8.19
CA PRO A 213 1.19 -0.64 8.26
C PRO A 213 1.13 -2.17 8.21
N LYS A 214 0.34 -2.76 9.12
CA LYS A 214 0.01 -4.20 9.11
C LYS A 214 -0.77 -4.59 7.86
N TYR A 215 -0.86 -5.89 7.62
CA TYR A 215 -1.71 -6.41 6.57
C TYR A 215 -3.19 -6.35 6.98
N HIS A 216 -4.08 -6.87 6.13
CA HIS A 216 -5.50 -6.95 6.41
C HIS A 216 -5.78 -7.66 7.74
N GLU A 217 -6.74 -7.15 8.53
CA GLU A 217 -7.17 -7.77 9.79
C GLU A 217 -7.79 -9.15 9.57
N ASP A 218 -8.58 -9.31 8.49
CA ASP A 218 -9.15 -10.58 8.04
C ASP A 218 -8.69 -10.83 6.58
N PRO A 219 -7.50 -11.42 6.38
CA PRO A 219 -6.89 -11.53 5.06
C PRO A 219 -7.49 -12.68 4.24
N GLU A 220 -8.13 -12.34 3.12
CA GLU A 220 -8.50 -13.33 2.10
C GLU A 220 -7.32 -13.55 1.13
N PHE A 221 -6.47 -14.54 1.42
CA PHE A 221 -5.31 -14.82 0.57
C PHE A 221 -5.75 -15.31 -0.81
N HIS A 222 -5.18 -14.71 -1.84
CA HIS A 222 -5.50 -15.03 -3.22
C HIS A 222 -4.31 -14.78 -4.14
N THR A 223 -4.36 -15.37 -5.33
CA THR A 223 -3.51 -14.97 -6.45
C THR A 223 -4.36 -14.43 -7.58
N SER A 224 -4.00 -13.25 -8.06
CA SER A 224 -4.59 -12.69 -9.28
C SER A 224 -3.91 -13.30 -10.50
N PHE A 225 -4.70 -13.75 -11.47
CA PHE A 225 -4.22 -14.30 -12.74
C PHE A 225 -4.59 -13.43 -13.95
N GLY A 226 -5.47 -12.45 -13.75
CA GLY A 226 -5.72 -11.37 -14.70
C GLY A 226 -6.27 -10.12 -14.03
N TRP A 227 -6.34 -9.02 -14.77
CA TRP A 227 -6.88 -7.75 -14.28
C TRP A 227 -7.41 -6.87 -15.41
N THR A 228 -8.25 -5.88 -15.06
CA THR A 228 -8.74 -4.85 -16.00
C THR A 228 -8.87 -3.50 -15.29
N LEU A 229 -8.89 -2.43 -16.08
CA LEU A 229 -9.30 -1.11 -15.62
C LEU A 229 -10.83 -1.03 -15.52
N LEU A 230 -11.29 -0.27 -14.52
CA LEU A 230 -12.67 0.15 -14.39
C LEU A 230 -12.80 1.54 -15.02
N ASN A 231 -13.83 1.74 -15.84
CA ASN A 231 -14.08 3.04 -16.44
C ASN A 231 -14.40 4.03 -15.32
N GLN A 232 -13.56 5.06 -15.17
CA GLN A 232 -13.90 6.20 -14.32
C GLN A 232 -14.90 7.05 -15.11
N LYS A 233 -16.04 7.42 -14.51
CA LYS A 233 -16.74 8.61 -15.00
C LYS A 233 -15.75 9.76 -14.81
N GLU A 234 -15.43 10.45 -15.88
CA GLU A 234 -14.76 11.75 -15.80
C GLU A 234 -15.68 12.64 -14.94
N ASP A 235 -15.19 13.13 -13.81
CA ASP A 235 -15.84 14.25 -13.12
C ASP A 235 -15.70 15.45 -14.06
N GLU A 236 -16.67 15.66 -14.95
CA GLU A 236 -16.89 16.96 -15.58
C GLU A 236 -17.31 17.92 -14.46
N GLY A 237 -16.44 18.87 -14.09
CA GLY A 237 -16.74 19.70 -12.94
C GLY A 237 -15.82 20.88 -12.60
N ASP A 238 -15.08 21.46 -13.54
CA ASP A 238 -14.60 22.85 -13.37
C ASP A 238 -15.41 23.77 -14.29
N GLY A 239 -16.70 23.87 -13.97
CA GLY A 239 -17.57 24.92 -14.48
C GLY A 239 -17.22 26.24 -13.81
N GLU A 240 -16.50 27.08 -14.55
CA GLU A 240 -16.21 28.48 -14.26
C GLU A 240 -17.50 29.24 -13.87
N VAL A 241 -17.69 29.49 -12.57
CA VAL A 241 -18.78 30.31 -12.05
C VAL A 241 -18.47 31.78 -12.40
N LYS A 242 -19.04 32.28 -13.49
CA LYS A 242 -19.20 33.72 -13.70
C LYS A 242 -20.25 34.23 -12.71
N GLY A 243 -19.80 35.10 -11.81
CA GLY A 243 -20.66 35.84 -10.89
C GLY A 243 -21.48 36.91 -11.60
N GLU A 244 -22.69 37.14 -11.08
CA GLU A 244 -23.39 38.42 -11.18
C GLU A 244 -24.23 38.64 -9.92
N ASP A 245 -24.23 39.90 -9.48
CA ASP A 245 -24.52 40.43 -8.15
C ASP A 245 -25.99 40.87 -7.95
N THR A 246 -26.63 40.43 -6.84
CA THR A 246 -27.62 41.13 -5.95
C THR A 246 -28.96 41.76 -6.47
N PRO A 247 -29.91 42.24 -5.62
CA PRO A 247 -30.28 41.93 -4.20
C PRO A 247 -31.82 41.83 -3.89
N GLY A 248 -32.21 41.27 -2.73
CA GLY A 248 -33.46 41.69 -2.02
C GLY A 248 -34.34 40.61 -1.35
N LEU A 249 -34.40 40.62 0.00
CA LEU A 249 -35.33 39.90 0.92
C LEU A 249 -36.79 40.45 0.89
N PRO A 250 -37.75 39.96 1.72
CA PRO A 250 -38.02 38.63 2.31
C PRO A 250 -39.51 38.19 2.11
N SER A 251 -39.86 36.93 2.39
CA SER A 251 -41.20 36.60 2.91
C SER A 251 -41.26 35.22 3.55
N ASP A 252 -41.50 35.24 4.86
CA ASP A 252 -41.99 34.11 5.65
C ASP A 252 -43.37 33.67 5.15
N ARG A 253 -43.56 32.36 4.95
CA ARG A 253 -44.86 31.70 5.14
C ARG A 253 -44.70 30.18 5.23
N ASN A 254 -45.04 29.65 6.41
CA ASN A 254 -45.31 28.24 6.69
C ASN A 254 -46.27 27.64 5.66
N THR A 255 -46.00 26.42 5.18
CA THR A 255 -47.00 25.35 5.02
C THR A 255 -46.31 23.99 4.97
N ILE A 256 -46.87 23.07 5.76
CA ILE A 256 -46.55 21.66 5.92
C ILE A 256 -46.79 20.92 4.60
N ASP A 257 -45.83 20.11 4.15
CA ASP A 257 -46.19 18.89 3.41
C ASP A 257 -45.19 17.76 3.64
N GLN A 258 -45.75 16.57 3.85
CA GLN A 258 -45.05 15.32 4.06
C GLN A 258 -44.52 14.81 2.72
N SER A 259 -43.22 14.64 2.60
CA SER A 259 -42.67 13.62 1.71
C SER A 259 -41.46 12.99 2.38
N THR A 260 -41.62 11.70 2.69
CA THR A 260 -40.62 10.78 3.18
C THR A 260 -39.48 10.66 2.18
N SER A 261 -38.43 11.45 2.39
CA SER A 261 -37.15 11.27 1.72
C SER A 261 -36.43 10.06 2.33
N ASN A 262 -36.68 8.89 1.77
CA ASN A 262 -35.72 7.78 1.85
C ASN A 262 -34.48 8.17 1.03
N SER A 263 -33.62 8.97 1.67
CA SER A 263 -32.23 9.20 1.26
C SER A 263 -31.42 7.94 1.58
N SER A 264 -31.70 6.85 0.86
CA SER A 264 -30.72 5.78 0.71
C SER A 264 -29.62 6.32 -0.19
N SER A 265 -28.50 6.69 0.41
CA SER A 265 -27.25 7.03 -0.25
C SER A 265 -26.84 5.89 -1.19
N VAL A 266 -27.21 6.01 -2.46
CA VAL A 266 -26.81 5.07 -3.52
C VAL A 266 -25.31 5.26 -3.74
N SER A 267 -24.53 4.24 -3.39
CA SER A 267 -23.09 4.15 -3.62
C SER A 267 -22.75 4.51 -5.07
N LYS A 268 -21.79 5.42 -5.29
CA LYS A 268 -21.44 5.96 -6.62
C LYS A 268 -20.81 4.95 -7.59
N PHE A 269 -20.67 3.68 -7.22
CA PHE A 269 -20.07 2.59 -8.02
C PHE A 269 -21.10 1.52 -8.40
N GLN A 270 -22.11 1.88 -9.20
CA GLN A 270 -23.25 0.97 -9.46
C GLN A 270 -23.10 0.02 -10.66
N HIS A 271 -22.00 0.02 -11.40
CA HIS A 271 -21.77 -0.97 -12.46
C HIS A 271 -20.32 -1.46 -12.46
N THR A 272 -20.07 -2.54 -11.71
CA THR A 272 -18.88 -3.35 -12.00
C THR A 272 -19.13 -4.11 -13.31
N PRO A 273 -18.12 -4.31 -14.16
CA PRO A 273 -18.33 -5.02 -15.42
C PRO A 273 -18.55 -6.53 -15.23
N PHE A 274 -18.45 -7.03 -14.00
CA PHE A 274 -18.57 -8.43 -13.67
C PHE A 274 -19.91 -8.69 -12.97
N SER A 275 -20.92 -9.13 -13.71
CA SER A 275 -22.20 -9.55 -13.11
C SER A 275 -22.04 -10.85 -12.34
N SER A 276 -22.89 -11.07 -11.33
CA SER A 276 -22.96 -12.34 -10.59
C SER A 276 -23.10 -13.54 -11.52
N ASP A 277 -23.98 -13.42 -12.52
CA ASP A 277 -24.31 -14.49 -13.44
C ASP A 277 -23.13 -14.85 -14.34
N LEU A 278 -22.33 -13.85 -14.75
CA LEU A 278 -21.09 -14.09 -15.49
C LEU A 278 -20.12 -14.92 -14.65
N ILE A 279 -19.91 -14.52 -13.39
CA ILE A 279 -18.99 -15.23 -12.49
C ILE A 279 -19.47 -16.65 -12.21
N GLU A 280 -20.78 -16.84 -11.99
CA GLU A 280 -21.38 -18.16 -11.78
C GLU A 280 -21.24 -19.07 -13.01
N ARG A 281 -21.48 -18.55 -14.22
CA ARG A 281 -21.28 -19.31 -15.47
C ARG A 281 -19.82 -19.73 -15.65
N ILE A 282 -18.88 -18.81 -15.44
CA ILE A 282 -17.45 -19.10 -15.56
C ILE A 282 -17.04 -20.15 -14.52
N ASN A 283 -17.47 -20.01 -13.26
CA ASN A 283 -17.16 -20.99 -12.22
C ASN A 283 -17.77 -22.36 -12.54
N THR A 284 -19.04 -22.41 -12.95
CA THR A 284 -19.71 -23.66 -13.34
C THR A 284 -18.96 -24.38 -14.46
N LYS A 285 -18.46 -23.62 -15.46
CA LYS A 285 -17.75 -24.17 -16.61
C LYS A 285 -16.33 -24.65 -16.28
N TYR A 286 -15.60 -23.94 -15.40
CA TYR A 286 -14.15 -24.11 -15.26
C TYR A 286 -13.69 -24.64 -13.90
N GLN A 287 -14.52 -24.66 -12.85
CA GLN A 287 -14.09 -25.05 -11.50
C GLN A 287 -13.45 -26.44 -11.43
N ASP A 288 -14.03 -27.43 -12.11
CA ASP A 288 -13.52 -28.79 -12.12
C ASP A 288 -12.17 -28.89 -12.84
N ALA A 289 -12.04 -28.16 -13.95
CA ALA A 289 -10.79 -28.08 -14.70
C ALA A 289 -9.70 -27.39 -13.89
N ILE A 290 -10.03 -26.31 -13.17
CA ILE A 290 -9.09 -25.65 -12.24
C ILE A 290 -8.64 -26.65 -11.19
N LEU A 291 -9.56 -27.34 -10.52
CA LEU A 291 -9.24 -28.31 -9.47
C LEU A 291 -8.34 -29.44 -9.98
N GLN A 292 -8.68 -30.03 -11.13
CA GLN A 292 -7.94 -31.16 -11.70
C GLN A 292 -6.56 -30.79 -12.25
N LYS A 293 -6.37 -29.56 -12.75
CA LYS A 293 -5.11 -29.13 -13.41
C LYS A 293 -4.11 -28.48 -12.46
N GLN A 294 -4.48 -28.25 -11.20
CA GLN A 294 -3.54 -27.87 -10.15
C GLN A 294 -2.45 -28.93 -9.94
N PRO A 295 -1.24 -28.56 -9.46
CA PRO A 295 -0.19 -29.52 -9.14
C PRO A 295 -0.66 -30.57 -8.14
N LYS A 296 -0.38 -31.86 -8.42
CA LYS A 296 -0.71 -32.95 -7.50
C LYS A 296 0.01 -32.75 -6.17
N GLY A 297 -0.76 -32.63 -5.09
CA GLY A 297 -0.22 -32.37 -3.76
C GLY A 297 0.16 -30.91 -3.48
N GLY A 298 -0.24 -29.97 -4.34
CA GLY A 298 -0.04 -28.53 -4.16
C GLY A 298 1.35 -28.03 -4.52
N TRP A 299 1.55 -26.71 -4.41
CA TRP A 299 2.86 -26.07 -4.50
C TRP A 299 3.60 -26.25 -3.19
N GLY A 300 4.88 -26.66 -3.27
CA GLY A 300 5.80 -26.53 -2.14
C GLY A 300 6.18 -25.06 -1.96
N VAL A 301 5.93 -24.53 -0.78
CA VAL A 301 6.33 -23.17 -0.41
C VAL A 301 7.60 -23.27 0.43
N ASP A 302 8.72 -22.93 -0.22
CA ASP A 302 10.05 -22.93 0.39
C ASP A 302 10.61 -21.54 0.59
N ASN A 303 10.02 -20.51 -0.04
CA ASN A 303 10.59 -19.17 -0.08
C ASN A 303 9.50 -18.08 -0.01
N VAL A 304 9.85 -16.97 0.62
CA VAL A 304 9.14 -15.69 0.59
C VAL A 304 9.96 -14.71 -0.23
N HIS A 305 9.30 -13.84 -1.00
CA HIS A 305 9.94 -12.86 -1.86
C HIS A 305 9.75 -11.47 -1.28
N LEU A 306 10.84 -10.71 -1.14
CA LEU A 306 10.81 -9.29 -0.86
C LEU A 306 11.20 -8.55 -2.13
N LYS A 307 10.24 -7.88 -2.77
CA LYS A 307 10.53 -6.95 -3.86
C LYS A 307 10.75 -5.56 -3.30
N VAL A 308 11.81 -4.88 -3.73
CA VAL A 308 12.10 -3.48 -3.41
C VAL A 308 12.40 -2.75 -4.71
N SER A 309 11.51 -1.85 -5.13
CA SER A 309 11.58 -1.22 -6.45
C SER A 309 11.69 -2.26 -7.59
N LYS A 310 12.87 -2.39 -8.20
CA LYS A 310 13.15 -3.34 -9.31
C LYS A 310 13.83 -4.62 -8.83
N GLU A 311 14.34 -4.65 -7.61
CA GLU A 311 15.09 -5.77 -7.05
C GLU A 311 14.13 -6.76 -6.37
N VAL A 312 14.44 -8.05 -6.47
CA VAL A 312 13.70 -9.12 -5.80
C VAL A 312 14.68 -9.97 -5.00
N HIS A 313 14.46 -10.05 -3.70
CA HIS A 313 15.20 -10.90 -2.79
C HIS A 313 14.38 -12.15 -2.48
N VAL A 314 14.97 -13.34 -2.67
CA VAL A 314 14.35 -14.63 -2.36
C VAL A 314 14.85 -15.09 -0.99
N LEU A 315 13.93 -15.28 -0.04
CA LEU A 315 14.24 -15.58 1.35
C LEU A 315 13.68 -16.97 1.72
N GLY A 316 14.55 -17.89 2.12
CA GLY A 316 14.17 -19.27 2.42
C GLY A 316 13.39 -19.43 3.73
N LEU A 317 12.47 -20.39 3.73
CA LEU A 317 11.77 -20.90 4.91
C LEU A 317 12.53 -22.06 5.53
N GLY A 318 12.50 -22.12 6.86
CA GLY A 318 13.09 -23.18 7.66
C GLY A 318 14.59 -22.98 7.89
N PRO A 319 15.21 -23.83 8.73
CA PRO A 319 16.64 -23.77 8.95
C PRO A 319 17.40 -24.07 7.65
N ASP A 320 18.54 -23.39 7.46
CA ASP A 320 19.50 -23.79 6.44
C ASP A 320 19.88 -25.25 6.72
N LYS A 321 19.76 -26.12 5.71
CA LYS A 321 20.27 -27.49 5.86
C LYS A 321 21.74 -27.37 6.20
N MET A 322 22.14 -27.76 7.42
CA MET A 322 23.54 -28.01 7.71
C MET A 322 23.97 -29.14 6.77
N LEU A 323 24.77 -28.78 5.78
CA LEU A 323 25.48 -29.69 4.88
C LEU A 323 26.64 -30.35 5.64
#